data_AF-A0A0R0BRW7-F1
#
_entry.id   AF-A0A0R0BRW7-F1
#
_cell.length_a   1.000
_cell.length_b   1.000
_cell.length_c   1.000
_cell.angle_alpha   90.00
_cell.angle_beta   90.00
_cell.angle_gamma   90.00
#
_symmetry.space_group_name_H-M   'P 1'
#
loop_
_entity.id
_entity.type
_entity.pdbx_description
1 polymer ?
#
loop_
_entity_poly.entity_id
_entity_poly.type
_entity_poly.pdbx_seq_one_letter_code
_entity_poly.pdbx_strand_id
1 'polypeptide(L)'
;MAPAGTDEAGQWSLLRPQLLYLIRWPDPAGVPETLGWGNTARVCALLSRRQSAGFLVGQLLGMEPALCQQILLLLWRQGCLQAIAPGVLGEAAAVAPAASDPTPTTPAGSFIVRLWRRLAGLGQH
;
A
#
# COMPACT_ATOMS: atom_id res chain seq x y z
N MET A 1 6.94 -24.55 24.16
CA MET A 1 7.75 -23.43 23.63
C MET A 1 7.76 -23.58 22.11
N ALA A 2 6.75 -23.02 21.44
CA ALA A 2 6.55 -23.19 19.99
C ALA A 2 7.41 -22.18 19.21
N PRO A 3 7.90 -22.52 18.01
CA PRO A 3 8.80 -21.65 17.26
C PRO A 3 8.02 -20.45 16.70
N ALA A 4 8.25 -19.28 17.28
CA ALA A 4 7.64 -18.01 16.81
C ALA A 4 8.06 -17.61 15.38
N GLY A 5 9.09 -18.25 14.82
CA GLY A 5 9.66 -17.89 13.52
C GLY A 5 8.87 -18.35 12.28
N THR A 6 8.02 -19.38 12.39
CA THR A 6 7.24 -19.88 11.23
C THR A 6 6.05 -18.97 10.89
N ASP A 7 5.51 -18.27 11.88
CA ASP A 7 4.32 -17.44 11.70
C ASP A 7 4.67 -16.11 11.01
N GLU A 8 5.78 -15.47 11.39
CA GLU A 8 6.21 -14.19 10.80
C GLU A 8 6.57 -14.30 9.31
N ALA A 9 7.25 -15.40 8.92
CA ALA A 9 7.59 -15.65 7.52
C ALA A 9 6.32 -15.90 6.67
N GLY A 10 5.32 -16.59 7.25
CA GLY A 10 4.02 -16.82 6.61
C GLY A 10 3.22 -15.52 6.46
N GLN A 11 3.10 -14.74 7.53
CA GLN A 11 2.44 -13.43 7.52
C GLN A 11 3.08 -12.49 6.51
N TRP A 12 4.43 -12.43 6.48
CA TRP A 12 5.13 -11.61 5.50
C TRP A 12 4.86 -12.06 4.07
N SER A 13 4.83 -13.36 3.81
CA SER A 13 4.54 -13.90 2.47
C SER A 13 3.14 -13.50 1.99
N LEU A 14 2.16 -13.41 2.90
CA LEU A 14 0.81 -12.93 2.61
C LEU A 14 0.71 -11.41 2.46
N LEU A 15 1.52 -10.65 3.20
CA LEU A 15 1.52 -9.19 3.17
C LEU A 15 2.32 -8.61 2.00
N ARG A 16 3.41 -9.28 1.63
CA ARG A 16 4.36 -8.82 0.61
C ARG A 16 3.69 -8.42 -0.71
N PRO A 17 2.78 -9.20 -1.30
CA PRO A 17 2.13 -8.81 -2.56
C PRO A 17 0.97 -7.83 -2.39
N GLN A 18 0.51 -7.55 -1.16
CA GLN A 18 -0.67 -6.74 -0.93
C GLN A 18 -0.37 -5.25 -0.87
N LEU A 19 -1.33 -4.44 -1.32
CA LEU A 19 -1.32 -2.99 -1.17
C LEU A 19 -1.68 -2.64 0.26
N LEU A 20 -0.74 -2.02 0.97
CA LEU A 20 -0.91 -1.62 2.35
C LEU A 20 -1.23 -0.13 2.43
N TYR A 21 -2.10 0.24 3.37
CA TYR A 21 -2.33 1.63 3.76
C TYR A 21 -2.44 1.76 5.27
N LEU A 22 -2.12 2.95 5.77
CA LEU A 22 -2.18 3.25 7.18
C LEU A 22 -3.62 3.64 7.58
N ILE A 23 -4.18 2.97 8.57
CA ILE A 23 -5.49 3.31 9.16
C ILE A 23 -5.30 4.20 10.39
N ARG A 24 -4.30 3.88 11.21
CA ARG A 24 -3.98 4.58 12.45
C ARG A 24 -2.47 4.71 12.61
N TRP A 25 -2.06 5.75 13.31
CA TRP A 25 -0.66 5.88 13.71
C TRP A 25 -0.37 4.95 14.90
N PRO A 26 0.80 4.28 14.90
CA PRO A 26 1.22 3.46 16.04
C PRO A 26 1.51 4.33 17.26
N ASP A 27 1.41 3.76 18.45
CA ASP A 27 1.87 4.41 19.67
C ASP A 27 3.40 4.36 19.73
N PRO A 28 4.11 5.51 19.92
CA PRO A 28 5.56 5.53 20.08
C PRO A 28 6.08 4.64 21.21
N ALA A 29 5.30 4.44 22.28
CA ALA A 29 5.70 3.55 23.38
C ALA A 29 5.73 2.06 22.97
N GLY A 30 5.00 1.69 21.92
CA GLY A 30 4.91 0.31 21.41
C GLY A 30 5.97 -0.05 20.37
N VAL A 31 6.87 0.87 20.02
CA VAL A 31 7.91 0.65 19.01
C VAL A 31 9.23 0.29 19.69
N PRO A 32 9.83 -0.87 19.38
CA PRO A 32 11.11 -1.25 19.96
C PRO A 32 12.22 -0.31 19.46
N GLU A 33 13.15 0.02 20.35
CA GLU A 33 14.29 0.89 20.03
C GLU A 33 15.16 0.36 18.89
N THR A 34 15.17 -0.97 18.70
CA THR A 34 15.91 -1.65 17.61
C THR A 34 15.42 -1.24 16.22
N LEU A 35 14.12 -0.95 16.06
CA LEU A 35 13.56 -0.45 14.81
C LEU A 35 13.68 1.08 14.73
N GLY A 36 13.58 1.74 15.88
CA GLY A 36 13.68 3.17 16.04
C GLY A 36 12.41 3.89 15.57
N TRP A 37 11.89 4.80 16.41
CA TRP A 37 10.68 5.57 16.11
C TRP A 37 10.78 6.34 14.79
N GLY A 38 11.96 6.91 14.48
CA GLY A 38 12.17 7.67 13.24
C GLY A 38 11.92 6.85 11.97
N ASN A 39 12.35 5.59 11.93
CA ASN A 39 12.14 4.71 10.78
C ASN A 39 10.66 4.30 10.66
N THR A 40 10.04 3.95 11.79
CA THR A 40 8.61 3.60 11.86
C THR A 40 7.74 4.76 11.41
N ALA A 41 8.02 5.97 11.91
CA ALA A 41 7.31 7.18 11.52
C ALA A 41 7.45 7.50 10.03
N ARG A 42 8.61 7.25 9.41
CA ARG A 42 8.81 7.41 7.95
C ARG A 42 7.95 6.43 7.14
N VAL A 43 7.88 5.17 7.58
CA VAL A 43 6.99 4.16 6.96
C VAL A 43 5.53 4.57 7.10
N CYS A 44 5.09 4.96 8.30
CA CYS A 44 3.74 5.46 8.55
C CYS A 44 3.43 6.72 7.71
N ALA A 45 4.36 7.67 7.62
CA ALA A 45 4.19 8.88 6.83
C ALA A 45 4.04 8.59 5.34
N LEU A 46 4.81 7.65 4.79
CA LEU A 46 4.68 7.20 3.40
C LEU A 46 3.28 6.59 3.16
N LEU A 47 2.88 5.64 4.01
CA LEU A 47 1.63 4.90 3.89
C LEU A 47 0.38 5.74 4.19
N SER A 48 0.53 6.84 4.95
CA SER A 48 -0.53 7.85 5.15
C SER A 48 -0.82 8.65 3.88
N ARG A 49 0.20 8.84 3.03
CA ARG A 49 0.08 9.66 1.81
C ARG A 49 -0.29 8.83 0.59
N ARG A 50 0.19 7.59 0.51
CA ARG A 50 -0.13 6.69 -0.60
C ARG A 50 -0.16 5.24 -0.15
N GLN A 51 -1.05 4.49 -0.77
CA GLN A 51 -1.07 3.03 -0.67
C GLN A 51 0.16 2.47 -1.37
N SER A 52 0.83 1.48 -0.78
CA SER A 52 2.03 0.88 -1.37
C SER A 52 2.13 -0.60 -1.07
N ALA A 53 2.64 -1.36 -2.03
CA ALA A 53 2.91 -2.77 -1.81
C ALA A 53 4.02 -2.93 -0.76
N GLY A 54 3.88 -3.91 0.15
CA GLY A 54 4.81 -4.12 1.26
C GLY A 54 6.27 -4.25 0.80
N PHE A 55 6.52 -4.93 -0.31
CA PHE A 55 7.88 -5.07 -0.87
C PHE A 55 8.49 -3.78 -1.43
N LEU A 56 7.66 -2.80 -1.82
CA LEU A 56 8.13 -1.52 -2.40
C LEU A 56 8.46 -0.47 -1.33
N VAL A 57 7.88 -0.57 -0.14
CA VAL A 57 8.04 0.43 0.92
C VAL A 57 9.51 0.66 1.26
N GLY A 58 10.30 -0.40 1.42
CA GLY A 58 11.73 -0.30 1.71
C GLY A 58 12.51 0.41 0.61
N GLN A 59 12.23 0.08 -0.66
CA GLN A 59 12.87 0.69 -1.82
C GLN A 59 12.57 2.20 -1.91
N LEU A 60 11.33 2.59 -1.61
CA LEU A 60 10.90 3.99 -1.67
C LEU A 60 11.53 4.86 -0.59
N LEU A 61 11.86 4.27 0.56
CA LEU A 61 12.45 4.96 1.70
C LEU A 61 13.98 4.87 1.73
N GLY A 62 14.59 4.11 0.80
CA GLY A 62 16.02 3.80 0.81
C GLY A 62 16.43 3.04 2.06
N MET A 63 15.56 2.15 2.55
CA MET A 63 15.71 1.44 3.81
C MET A 63 16.03 -0.04 3.57
N GLU A 64 16.82 -0.63 4.47
CA GLU A 64 17.14 -2.06 4.43
C GLU A 64 15.85 -2.90 4.43
N PRO A 65 15.70 -3.87 3.51
CA PRO A 65 14.45 -4.61 3.35
C PRO A 65 14.07 -5.42 4.58
N ALA A 66 15.06 -5.96 5.30
CA ALA A 66 14.82 -6.69 6.55
C ALA A 66 14.23 -5.79 7.65
N LEU A 67 14.74 -4.56 7.78
CA LEU A 67 14.25 -3.58 8.75
C LEU A 67 12.84 -3.10 8.39
N CYS A 68 12.60 -2.81 7.10
CA CYS A 68 11.27 -2.45 6.61
C CYS A 68 10.24 -3.56 6.85
N GLN A 69 10.62 -4.82 6.61
CA GLN A 69 9.76 -5.98 6.88
C GLN A 69 9.36 -6.05 8.35
N GLN A 70 10.32 -5.89 9.27
CA GLN A 70 10.04 -5.92 10.71
C GLN A 70 9.08 -4.79 11.13
N ILE A 71 9.27 -3.57 10.60
CA ILE A 71 8.36 -2.45 10.86
C ILE A 71 6.96 -2.74 10.34
N LEU A 72 6.82 -3.22 9.10
CA LEU A 72 5.51 -3.53 8.53
C LEU A 72 4.78 -4.63 9.29
N LEU A 73 5.51 -5.67 9.72
CA LEU A 73 4.95 -6.73 10.57
C LEU A 73 4.50 -6.20 11.93
N LEU A 74 5.29 -5.32 12.56
CA LEU A 74 4.92 -4.69 13.83
C LEU A 74 3.63 -3.87 13.68
N LEU A 75 3.57 -3.02 12.65
CA LEU A 75 2.39 -2.19 12.39
C LEU A 75 1.16 -3.03 12.04
N TRP A 76 1.34 -4.14 11.32
CA TRP A 76 0.28 -5.10 11.03
C TRP A 76 -0.28 -5.73 12.31
N ARG A 77 0.60 -6.21 13.20
CA ARG A 77 0.21 -6.81 14.48
C ARG A 77 -0.49 -5.83 15.42
N GLN A 78 -0.16 -4.55 15.34
CA GLN A 78 -0.83 -3.49 16.10
C GLN A 78 -2.15 -3.03 15.46
N GLY A 79 -2.56 -3.60 14.33
CA GLY A 79 -3.77 -3.18 13.62
C GLY A 79 -3.65 -1.76 13.05
N CYS A 80 -2.43 -1.30 12.77
CA CYS A 80 -2.17 0.01 12.19
C CYS A 80 -2.31 0.03 10.67
N LEU A 81 -2.17 -1.14 10.04
CA LEU A 81 -2.23 -1.33 8.59
C LEU A 81 -3.47 -2.11 8.18
N GLN A 82 -4.00 -1.78 6.99
CA GLN A 82 -4.92 -2.63 6.27
C GLN A 82 -4.30 -3.03 4.92
N ALA A 83 -4.65 -4.23 4.48
CA ALA A 83 -4.32 -4.72 3.16
C ALA A 83 -5.57 -4.62 2.26
N ILE A 84 -5.38 -4.07 1.06
CA ILE A 84 -6.39 -4.11 0.01
C ILE A 84 -6.17 -5.40 -0.76
N ALA A 85 -7.17 -6.27 -0.75
CA ALA A 85 -7.14 -7.48 -1.55
C ALA A 85 -6.95 -7.09 -3.04
N PRO A 86 -5.98 -7.68 -3.75
CA PRO A 86 -5.81 -7.45 -5.18
C PRO A 86 -7.02 -8.05 -5.91
N GLY A 87 -8.03 -7.22 -6.13
CA GLY A 87 -9.36 -7.63 -6.60
C GLY A 87 -10.49 -6.70 -6.16
N VAL A 88 -10.30 -5.93 -5.08
CA VAL A 88 -11.22 -4.87 -4.67
C VAL A 88 -10.68 -3.52 -5.15
N LEU A 89 -10.71 -3.33 -6.48
CA LEU A 89 -10.83 -1.99 -7.05
C LEU A 89 -12.31 -1.61 -6.95
N GLY A 90 -12.76 -1.28 -5.76
CA GLY A 90 -14.13 -0.91 -5.49
C GLY A 90 -14.26 -0.35 -4.09
N GLU A 91 -14.56 0.94 -3.99
CA GLU A 91 -14.99 1.65 -2.78
C GLU A 91 -13.94 1.87 -1.66
N ALA A 92 -13.24 3.00 -1.72
CA ALA A 92 -13.00 3.97 -0.63
C ALA A 92 -11.81 4.89 -1.02
N ALA A 93 -11.89 6.22 -1.09
CA ALA A 93 -12.89 7.16 -0.62
C ALA A 93 -12.83 8.40 -1.53
N ALA A 94 -13.96 8.77 -2.14
CA ALA A 94 -14.16 10.06 -2.76
C ALA A 94 -15.10 10.87 -1.86
N VAL A 95 -14.56 11.52 -0.83
CA VAL A 95 -15.15 12.75 -0.33
C VAL A 95 -14.41 13.88 -1.04
N ALA A 96 -14.94 14.30 -2.18
CA ALA A 96 -14.68 15.61 -2.76
C ALA A 96 -16.05 16.24 -3.02
N PRO A 97 -16.32 17.47 -2.53
CA PRO A 97 -17.56 18.14 -2.87
C PRO A 97 -17.60 18.39 -4.38
N ALA A 98 -18.80 18.21 -4.95
CA ALA A 98 -19.08 18.34 -6.36
C ALA A 98 -18.54 19.66 -6.93
N ALA A 99 -17.60 19.54 -7.87
CA ALA A 99 -17.29 20.57 -8.85
C ALA A 99 -17.43 19.93 -10.23
N SER A 100 -18.29 20.51 -11.04
CA SER A 100 -18.68 20.08 -12.38
C SER A 100 -17.49 19.87 -13.35
N ASP A 101 -17.72 18.98 -14.32
CA ASP A 101 -17.00 18.65 -15.57
C ASP A 101 -15.98 19.70 -16.12
N PRO A 102 -14.89 19.27 -16.81
CA PRO A 102 -15.05 18.75 -18.18
C PRO A 102 -14.20 17.52 -18.56
N THR A 103 -14.82 16.62 -19.31
CA THR A 103 -14.27 15.62 -20.25
C THR A 103 -12.76 15.76 -20.57
N PRO A 104 -11.93 14.73 -20.32
CA PRO A 104 -10.50 14.81 -20.60
C PRO A 104 -10.21 14.72 -22.11
N THR A 105 -9.82 15.85 -22.69
CA THR A 105 -9.24 15.92 -24.03
C THR A 105 -7.83 15.31 -23.99
N THR A 106 -7.72 13.99 -24.20
CA THR A 106 -6.44 13.28 -24.19
C THR A 106 -5.94 13.13 -25.63
N PRO A 107 -4.66 13.41 -25.95
CA PRO A 107 -4.14 13.35 -27.32
C PRO A 107 -4.32 11.97 -27.94
N ALA A 108 -4.84 11.96 -29.17
CA ALA A 108 -5.10 10.78 -29.98
C ALA A 108 -3.80 10.02 -30.29
N GLY A 109 -3.47 9.04 -29.45
CA GLY A 109 -2.28 8.21 -29.63
C GLY A 109 -1.77 7.50 -28.37
N SER A 110 -2.25 7.89 -27.19
CA SER A 110 -1.81 7.24 -25.95
C SER A 110 -2.25 5.77 -25.88
N PHE A 111 -1.31 4.90 -25.52
CA PHE A 111 -1.52 3.47 -25.27
C PHE A 111 -2.69 3.19 -24.33
N ILE A 112 -2.90 4.09 -23.36
CA ILE A 112 -4.03 4.06 -22.43
C ILE A 112 -5.36 4.08 -23.20
N VAL A 113 -5.52 4.95 -24.20
CA VAL A 113 -6.76 5.03 -25.00
C VAL A 113 -7.01 3.73 -25.78
N ARG A 114 -5.96 3.13 -26.34
CA ARG A 114 -6.06 1.82 -27.02
C ARG A 114 -6.46 0.70 -26.06
N LEU A 115 -5.90 0.70 -24.85
CA LEU A 115 -6.22 -0.28 -23.82
C LEU A 115 -7.67 -0.13 -23.35
N TRP A 116 -8.11 1.10 -23.09
CA TRP A 116 -9.51 1.40 -22.73
C TRP A 116 -10.49 0.97 -23.82
N ARG A 117 -10.19 1.25 -25.09
CA ARG A 117 -11.06 0.86 -26.22
C ARG A 117 -11.16 -0.65 -26.40
N ARG A 118 -10.08 -1.38 -26.09
CA ARG A 118 -10.04 -2.85 -26.13
C ARG A 118 -10.81 -3.48 -24.97
N LEU A 119 -10.73 -2.89 -23.77
CA LEU A 119 -11.49 -3.34 -22.61
C LEU A 119 -12.99 -3.05 -22.72
N ALA A 120 -13.36 -1.94 -23.36
CA ALA A 120 -14.76 -1.57 -23.60
C ALA A 120 -15.44 -2.36 -24.74
N GLY A 121 -14.77 -3.36 -25.34
CA GLY A 121 -15.33 -4.14 -26.45
C GLY A 121 -15.54 -3.37 -27.76
N LEU A 122 -15.12 -2.10 -27.83
CA LEU A 122 -15.27 -1.20 -28.99
C LEU A 122 -14.20 -1.42 -30.07
N GLY A 123 -13.74 -2.67 -30.21
CA GLY A 123 -12.53 -3.01 -30.94
C GLY A 123 -12.72 -4.11 -31.98
N GLN A 124 -13.85 -4.17 -32.70
CA GLN A 124 -13.99 -4.87 -33.98
C GLN A 124 -15.08 -4.22 -34.86
N HIS A 125 -14.66 -3.29 -35.72
CA HIS A 125 -15.01 -3.24 -37.16
C HIS A 125 -14.10 -2.24 -37.88
#